data_AF-A0A6G2VQ00-F1
#
_entry.id   AF-A0A6G2VQ00-F1
#
_cell.length_a   1.000
_cell.length_b   1.000
_cell.length_c   1.000
_cell.angle_alpha   90.00
_cell.angle_beta   90.00
_cell.angle_gamma   90.00
#
_symmetry.space_group_name_H-M   'P 1'
#
loop_
_entity.id
_entity.type
_entity.pdbx_description
1 polymer ?
#
loop_
_entity_poly.entity_id
_entity_poly.type
_entity_poly.pdbx_seq_one_letter_code
_entity_poly.pdbx_strand_id
1 'polypeptide(L)'
;ADGDVRADPAAAPPARFTLLLALRGAREPGAVHRTVVHPVDSQQELDFLVSPGGDVPPPPTVTVLRPGDPGLLPDDAHESAVLSAVVSAEAPWEDEGTVRRYTDLLLDAAAAAVPGLRDRLLWHEVRAPGEVGAGAVSAPSLAAGQGRFLHPANTTRLPGLYRVGDWSHPGGGLPHAGMSGALVAGLIVEGPEFRGSQ
;
A
#
# COMPACT_ATOMS: atom_id res chain seq x y z
N ALA A 1 22.19 -24.77 -1.76
CA ALA A 1 22.23 -23.96 -3.00
C ALA A 1 21.18 -24.35 -4.04
N ASP A 2 20.19 -25.20 -3.73
CA ASP A 2 19.04 -25.53 -4.61
C ASP A 2 17.66 -25.15 -4.02
N GLY A 3 17.63 -24.26 -3.02
CA GLY A 3 16.38 -23.86 -2.33
C GLY A 3 16.31 -22.37 -1.97
N ASP A 4 17.24 -21.54 -2.47
CA ASP A 4 17.17 -20.11 -2.25
C ASP A 4 16.07 -19.52 -3.12
N VAL A 5 15.03 -18.99 -2.48
CA VAL A 5 14.02 -18.18 -3.16
C VAL A 5 14.72 -16.93 -3.69
N ARG A 6 14.88 -16.86 -5.01
CA ARG A 6 15.39 -15.66 -5.68
C ARG A 6 14.27 -14.63 -5.67
N ALA A 7 14.62 -13.36 -5.43
CA ALA A 7 13.69 -12.29 -5.72
C ALA A 7 13.32 -12.43 -7.21
N ASP A 8 12.04 -12.65 -7.50
CA ASP A 8 11.54 -12.65 -8.87
C ASP A 8 11.24 -11.20 -9.25
N PRO A 9 12.04 -10.57 -10.13
CA PRO A 9 11.84 -9.20 -10.54
C PRO A 9 10.84 -9.08 -11.72
N ALA A 10 10.26 -10.19 -12.19
CA ALA A 10 9.63 -10.26 -13.50
C ALA A 10 8.19 -9.71 -13.58
N ALA A 11 7.53 -9.43 -12.46
CA ALA A 11 6.26 -8.71 -12.45
C ALA A 11 6.43 -7.41 -11.67
N ALA A 12 6.18 -6.27 -12.31
CA ALA A 12 6.12 -5.01 -11.60
C ALA A 12 5.04 -5.15 -10.50
N PRO A 13 5.41 -5.08 -9.22
CA PRO A 13 4.45 -5.28 -8.15
C PRO A 13 3.37 -4.20 -8.22
N PRO A 14 2.13 -4.51 -7.82
CA PRO A 14 1.11 -3.47 -7.69
C PRO A 14 1.64 -2.36 -6.78
N ALA A 15 1.36 -1.12 -7.18
CA ALA A 15 1.71 0.07 -6.45
C ALA A 15 0.47 0.63 -5.73
N ARG A 16 0.68 1.71 -4.99
CA ARG A 16 -0.39 2.43 -4.30
C ARG A 16 -0.46 3.86 -4.79
N PHE A 17 -1.66 4.30 -5.12
CA PHE A 17 -1.98 5.71 -5.32
C PHE A 17 -2.68 6.23 -4.06
N THR A 18 -2.17 7.30 -3.47
CA THR A 18 -2.68 7.83 -2.20
C THR A 18 -3.04 9.31 -2.32
N LEU A 19 -4.15 9.71 -1.70
CA LEU A 19 -4.51 11.11 -1.49
C LEU A 19 -4.52 11.41 0.01
N LEU A 20 -3.83 12.46 0.41
CA LEU A 20 -3.89 13.02 1.76
C LEU A 20 -4.82 14.22 1.72
N LEU A 21 -5.92 14.19 2.48
CA LEU A 21 -6.97 15.21 2.41
C LEU A 21 -6.99 16.06 3.68
N ALA A 22 -7.09 17.37 3.48
CA ALA A 22 -7.50 18.30 4.52
C ALA A 22 -8.93 18.78 4.26
N LEU A 23 -9.80 18.58 5.24
CA LEU A 23 -11.23 18.85 5.14
C LEU A 23 -11.66 19.88 6.18
N ARG A 24 -12.56 20.78 5.77
CA ARG A 24 -13.28 21.71 6.64
C ARG A 24 -14.40 20.97 7.38
N GLY A 25 -14.60 21.35 8.63
CA GLY A 25 -15.61 20.81 9.52
C GLY A 25 -15.15 19.52 10.17
N ALA A 26 -15.59 19.30 11.41
CA ALA A 26 -15.38 18.06 12.13
C ALA A 26 -16.03 16.87 11.41
N ARG A 27 -15.44 15.69 11.58
CA ARG A 27 -16.11 14.42 11.25
C ARG A 27 -17.35 14.23 12.13
N GLU A 28 -18.36 13.56 11.60
CA GLU A 28 -19.56 13.22 12.34
C GLU A 28 -19.27 12.29 13.53
N PRO A 29 -20.01 12.40 14.65
CA PRO A 29 -19.89 11.45 15.75
C PRO A 29 -20.13 10.02 15.27
N GLY A 30 -19.24 9.10 15.64
CA GLY A 30 -19.31 7.70 15.20
C GLY A 30 -18.76 7.43 13.80
N ALA A 31 -18.12 8.42 13.15
CA ALA A 31 -17.41 8.21 11.88
C ALA A 31 -16.49 6.99 11.94
N VAL A 32 -16.69 6.07 11.00
CA VAL A 32 -15.93 4.82 10.93
C VAL A 32 -14.49 5.13 10.57
N HIS A 33 -13.54 4.56 11.32
CA HIS A 33 -12.11 4.78 11.11
C HIS A 33 -11.65 4.36 9.70
N ARG A 34 -12.16 3.22 9.21
CA ARG A 34 -11.79 2.65 7.91
C ARG A 34 -13.01 2.15 7.16
N THR A 35 -13.21 2.67 5.96
CA THR A 35 -14.23 2.20 5.01
C THR A 35 -13.54 1.74 3.73
N VAL A 36 -14.05 0.68 3.11
CA VAL A 36 -13.64 0.25 1.76
C VAL A 36 -14.84 0.43 0.84
N VAL A 37 -14.67 1.26 -0.17
CA VAL A 37 -15.68 1.52 -1.19
C VAL A 37 -15.31 0.71 -2.43
N HIS A 38 -16.15 -0.25 -2.80
CA HIS A 38 -15.94 -1.06 -4.00
C HIS A 38 -16.64 -0.42 -5.20
N PRO A 39 -16.05 -0.48 -6.41
CA PRO A 39 -16.71 -0.06 -7.62
C PRO A 39 -17.85 -1.02 -7.96
N VAL A 40 -18.79 -0.58 -8.81
CA VAL A 40 -19.89 -1.42 -9.28
C VAL A 40 -19.38 -2.59 -10.13
N ASP A 41 -18.33 -2.35 -10.93
CA ASP A 41 -17.68 -3.36 -11.75
C ASP A 41 -16.23 -3.54 -11.33
N SER A 42 -15.99 -4.55 -10.49
CA SER A 42 -14.65 -4.90 -10.01
C SER A 42 -13.81 -5.64 -11.04
N GLN A 43 -14.40 -6.15 -12.15
CA GLN A 43 -13.63 -6.87 -13.17
C GLN A 43 -12.78 -5.89 -13.97
N GLN A 44 -13.34 -4.74 -14.36
CA GLN A 44 -12.58 -3.69 -15.04
C GLN A 44 -11.38 -3.19 -14.21
N GLU A 45 -11.55 -3.05 -12.89
CA GLU A 45 -10.44 -2.71 -11.98
C GLU A 45 -9.32 -3.77 -12.02
N LEU A 46 -9.69 -5.06 -11.94
CA LEU A 46 -8.71 -6.15 -11.99
C LEU A 46 -8.00 -6.20 -13.34
N ASP A 47 -8.71 -6.04 -14.45
CA ASP A 47 -8.15 -6.01 -15.80
C ASP A 47 -7.16 -4.85 -15.96
N PHE A 48 -7.48 -3.66 -15.44
CA PHE A 48 -6.57 -2.52 -15.41
C PHE A 48 -5.30 -2.78 -14.57
N LEU A 49 -5.42 -3.52 -13.46
CA LEU A 49 -4.27 -3.87 -12.62
C LEU A 49 -3.29 -4.80 -13.33
N VAL A 50 -3.78 -5.77 -14.12
CA VAL A 50 -2.92 -6.76 -14.79
C VAL A 50 -2.49 -6.36 -16.20
N SER A 51 -3.21 -5.46 -16.87
CA SER A 51 -2.94 -5.07 -18.25
C SER A 51 -3.35 -3.60 -18.52
N PRO A 52 -2.57 -2.61 -18.04
CA PRO A 52 -2.93 -1.19 -18.14
C PRO A 52 -2.81 -0.58 -19.55
N GLY A 53 -2.39 -1.36 -20.56
CA GLY A 53 -1.88 -0.88 -21.85
C GLY A 53 -2.89 -0.34 -22.88
N GLY A 54 -4.09 0.11 -22.49
CA GLY A 54 -5.07 0.55 -23.51
C GLY A 54 -6.34 1.27 -23.09
N ASP A 55 -6.65 1.43 -21.79
CA ASP A 55 -7.94 1.99 -21.36
C ASP A 55 -7.82 3.20 -20.42
N VAL A 56 -8.90 3.98 -20.35
CA VAL A 56 -9.10 4.99 -19.31
C VAL A 56 -9.16 4.27 -17.95
N PRO A 57 -8.45 4.73 -16.90
CA PRO A 57 -8.51 4.08 -15.60
C PRO A 57 -9.97 3.95 -15.10
N PRO A 58 -10.42 2.75 -14.72
CA PRO A 58 -11.77 2.56 -14.21
C PRO A 58 -11.88 3.10 -12.77
N PRO A 59 -13.11 3.36 -12.27
CA PRO A 59 -13.31 3.66 -10.85
C PRO A 59 -12.71 2.55 -9.97
N PRO A 60 -11.81 2.88 -9.02
CA PRO A 60 -11.13 1.87 -8.24
C PRO A 60 -11.85 1.52 -6.94
N THR A 61 -11.43 0.42 -6.32
CA THR A 61 -11.69 0.15 -4.92
C THR A 61 -10.87 1.11 -4.07
N VAL A 62 -11.56 1.94 -3.28
CA VAL A 62 -10.91 2.98 -2.45
C VAL A 62 -11.00 2.58 -0.98
N THR A 63 -9.84 2.51 -0.32
CA THR A 63 -9.79 2.54 1.15
C THR A 63 -9.81 3.98 1.62
N VAL A 64 -10.78 4.33 2.46
CA VAL A 64 -10.94 5.62 3.12
C VAL A 64 -10.57 5.47 4.59
N LEU A 65 -9.51 6.14 5.04
CA LEU A 65 -9.13 6.22 6.44
C LEU A 65 -9.50 7.59 7.00
N ARG A 66 -10.28 7.60 8.08
CA ARG A 66 -10.77 8.80 8.78
C ARG A 66 -10.38 8.72 10.27
N PRO A 67 -9.08 8.80 10.59
CA PRO A 67 -8.61 8.69 11.97
C PRO A 67 -9.23 9.78 12.85
N GLY A 68 -9.57 9.41 14.08
CA GLY A 68 -10.11 10.32 15.10
C GLY A 68 -9.05 10.90 16.03
N ASP A 69 -7.80 10.94 15.58
CA ASP A 69 -6.65 11.36 16.38
C ASP A 69 -6.53 12.89 16.35
N PRO A 70 -6.69 13.59 17.48
CA PRO A 70 -6.53 15.05 17.55
C PRO A 70 -5.14 15.52 17.15
N GLY A 71 -4.11 14.67 17.26
CA GLY A 71 -2.73 14.99 16.86
C GLY A 71 -2.55 15.16 15.35
N LEU A 72 -3.52 14.74 14.54
CA LEU A 72 -3.52 14.90 13.09
C LEU A 72 -4.24 16.18 12.63
N LEU A 73 -4.81 16.96 13.56
CA LEU A 73 -5.68 18.08 13.26
C LEU A 73 -5.11 19.39 13.84
N PRO A 74 -5.32 20.53 13.16
CA PRO A 74 -4.97 21.83 13.74
C PRO A 74 -5.92 22.25 14.87
N ASP A 75 -7.19 21.89 14.78
CA ASP A 75 -8.26 22.21 15.73
C ASP A 75 -9.46 21.24 15.56
N ASP A 76 -10.57 21.51 16.28
CA ASP A 76 -11.80 20.71 16.23
C ASP A 76 -12.73 21.04 15.04
N ALA A 77 -12.39 22.05 14.24
CA ALA A 77 -13.14 22.48 13.07
C ALA A 77 -12.61 21.87 11.77
N HIS A 78 -11.67 20.91 11.84
CA HIS A 78 -11.07 20.26 10.68
C HIS A 78 -11.09 18.74 10.80
N GLU A 79 -10.96 18.07 9.66
CA GLU A 79 -10.83 16.63 9.55
C GLU A 79 -9.68 16.29 8.58
N SER A 80 -8.89 15.28 8.91
CA SER A 80 -7.91 14.66 8.02
C SER A 80 -8.42 13.31 7.53
N ALA A 81 -8.26 13.02 6.24
CA ALA A 81 -8.56 11.70 5.68
C ALA A 81 -7.48 11.25 4.71
N VAL A 82 -7.28 9.93 4.61
CA VAL A 82 -6.36 9.32 3.64
C VAL A 82 -7.16 8.40 2.73
N LEU A 83 -7.09 8.65 1.43
CA LEU A 83 -7.65 7.77 0.40
C LEU A 83 -6.52 6.96 -0.21
N SER A 84 -6.73 5.67 -0.46
CA SER A 84 -5.77 4.89 -1.24
C SER A 84 -6.43 3.84 -2.10
N ALA A 85 -5.86 3.63 -3.28
CA ALA A 85 -6.20 2.57 -4.21
C ALA A 85 -4.94 1.79 -4.60
N VAL A 86 -5.12 0.50 -4.91
CA VAL A 86 -4.06 -0.33 -5.50
C VAL A 86 -4.09 -0.09 -7.00
N VAL A 87 -2.92 0.07 -7.62
CA VAL A 87 -2.79 0.41 -9.03
C VAL A 87 -1.67 -0.38 -9.68
N SER A 88 -1.69 -0.50 -11.02
CA SER A 88 -0.54 -1.01 -11.75
C SER A 88 0.60 0.01 -11.70
N ALA A 89 1.82 -0.44 -11.40
CA ALA A 89 3.01 0.42 -11.47
C ALA A 89 3.37 0.80 -12.91
N GLU A 90 2.85 0.07 -13.91
CA GLU A 90 3.16 0.26 -15.34
C GLU A 90 2.24 1.27 -16.03
N ALA A 91 1.18 1.73 -15.36
CA ALA A 91 0.33 2.80 -15.89
C ALA A 91 1.12 4.14 -15.96
N PRO A 92 0.73 5.08 -16.86
CA PRO A 92 1.50 6.29 -17.14
C PRO A 92 1.32 7.37 -16.04
N TRP A 93 1.80 7.10 -14.83
CA TRP A 93 1.67 8.01 -13.68
C TRP A 93 2.50 9.29 -13.78
N GLU A 94 3.43 9.37 -14.72
CA GLU A 94 4.14 10.62 -15.02
C GLU A 94 3.28 11.61 -15.84
N ASP A 95 2.18 11.15 -16.44
CA ASP A 95 1.23 12.03 -17.11
C ASP A 95 0.30 12.71 -16.10
N GLU A 96 0.40 14.04 -15.99
CA GLU A 96 -0.43 14.85 -15.10
C GLU A 96 -1.94 14.67 -15.35
N GLY A 97 -2.34 14.44 -16.60
CA GLY A 97 -3.73 14.21 -16.98
C GLY A 97 -4.28 12.92 -16.37
N THR A 98 -3.49 11.86 -16.38
CA THR A 98 -3.77 10.56 -15.77
C THR A 98 -3.87 10.68 -14.26
N VAL A 99 -2.90 11.34 -13.62
CA VAL A 99 -2.90 11.57 -12.16
C VAL A 99 -4.13 12.38 -11.73
N ARG A 100 -4.47 13.45 -12.45
CA ARG A 100 -5.64 14.29 -12.15
C ARG A 100 -6.93 13.52 -12.29
N ARG A 101 -7.10 12.77 -13.40
CA ARG A 101 -8.30 11.94 -13.61
C ARG A 101 -8.45 10.90 -12.51
N TYR A 102 -7.37 10.23 -12.14
CA TYR A 102 -7.41 9.20 -11.10
C TYR A 102 -7.69 9.78 -9.72
N THR A 103 -7.17 10.98 -9.43
CA THR A 103 -7.50 11.75 -8.23
C THR A 103 -9.01 12.01 -8.14
N ASP A 104 -9.64 12.43 -9.23
CA ASP A 104 -11.08 12.66 -9.26
C ASP A 104 -11.88 11.37 -9.04
N LEU A 105 -11.47 10.25 -9.62
CA LEU A 105 -12.11 8.95 -9.37
C LEU A 105 -12.04 8.53 -7.90
N LEU A 106 -10.91 8.76 -7.22
CA LEU A 106 -10.76 8.47 -5.79
C LEU A 106 -11.68 9.35 -4.94
N LEU A 107 -11.75 10.65 -5.25
CA LEU A 107 -12.62 11.60 -4.55
C LEU A 107 -14.10 11.28 -4.77
N ASP A 108 -14.50 10.90 -5.99
CA ASP A 108 -15.89 10.53 -6.29
C ASP A 108 -16.30 9.26 -5.56
N ALA A 109 -15.46 8.22 -5.55
CA ALA A 109 -15.72 7.01 -4.78
C ALA A 109 -15.78 7.28 -3.27
N ALA A 110 -14.86 8.09 -2.74
CA ALA A 110 -14.80 8.41 -1.32
C ALA A 110 -15.99 9.24 -0.82
N ALA A 111 -16.70 9.95 -1.70
CA ALA A 111 -17.92 10.70 -1.33
C ALA A 111 -19.03 9.79 -0.76
N ALA A 112 -19.01 8.48 -1.05
CA ALA A 112 -19.91 7.51 -0.43
C ALA A 112 -19.62 7.28 1.07
N ALA A 113 -18.40 7.55 1.53
CA ALA A 113 -17.95 7.34 2.91
C ALA A 113 -17.67 8.64 3.68
N VAL A 114 -17.57 9.78 2.98
CA VAL A 114 -17.33 11.10 3.56
C VAL A 114 -18.43 12.07 3.13
N PRO A 115 -19.41 12.36 4.00
CA PRO A 115 -20.48 13.28 3.68
C PRO A 115 -19.97 14.66 3.28
N GLY A 116 -20.43 15.17 2.14
CA GLY A 116 -20.07 16.49 1.62
C GLY A 116 -18.59 16.64 1.24
N LEU A 117 -17.90 15.55 0.90
CA LEU A 117 -16.44 15.53 0.69
C LEU A 117 -15.94 16.67 -0.20
N ARG A 118 -16.54 16.87 -1.38
CA ARG A 118 -16.11 17.87 -2.36
C ARG A 118 -16.24 19.30 -1.82
N ASP A 119 -17.32 19.60 -1.12
CA ASP A 119 -17.57 20.93 -0.53
C ASP A 119 -16.68 21.22 0.69
N ARG A 120 -16.25 20.16 1.37
CA ARG A 120 -15.39 20.23 2.56
C ARG A 120 -13.91 20.27 2.22
N LEU A 121 -13.50 19.85 1.03
CA LEU A 121 -12.09 19.74 0.64
C LEU A 121 -11.41 21.12 0.61
N LEU A 122 -10.39 21.31 1.45
CA LEU A 122 -9.56 22.51 1.45
C LEU A 122 -8.39 22.38 0.48
N TRP A 123 -7.70 21.25 0.57
CA TRP A 123 -6.61 20.85 -0.31
C TRP A 123 -6.38 19.34 -0.21
N HIS A 124 -5.65 18.79 -1.18
CA HIS A 124 -5.16 17.43 -1.13
C HIS A 124 -3.71 17.37 -1.63
N GLU A 125 -2.96 16.41 -1.11
CA GLU A 125 -1.63 16.02 -1.62
C GLU A 125 -1.75 14.66 -2.30
N VAL A 126 -1.20 14.54 -3.51
CA VAL A 126 -1.15 13.27 -4.26
C VAL A 126 0.18 12.57 -3.99
N ARG A 127 0.13 11.25 -3.81
CA ARG A 127 1.30 10.35 -3.81
C ARG A 127 1.05 9.26 -4.84
N ALA A 128 1.52 9.49 -6.07
CA ALA A 128 1.39 8.55 -7.17
C ALA A 128 2.57 7.57 -7.21
N PRO A 129 2.41 6.37 -7.82
CA PRO A 129 3.52 5.44 -8.03
C PRO A 129 4.69 6.12 -8.76
N GLY A 130 5.91 5.80 -8.34
CA GLY A 130 7.14 6.38 -8.91
C GLY A 130 7.70 7.56 -8.10
N GLU A 131 6.90 8.18 -7.22
CA GLU A 131 7.44 9.12 -6.23
C GLU A 131 8.26 8.39 -5.15
N VAL A 132 9.30 9.05 -4.65
CA VAL A 132 10.14 8.52 -3.56
C VAL A 132 9.27 8.29 -2.32
N GLY A 133 9.16 7.02 -1.89
CA GLY A 133 8.32 6.61 -0.76
C GLY A 133 6.88 6.26 -1.12
N ALA A 134 6.41 6.56 -2.34
CA ALA A 134 5.16 6.05 -2.92
C ALA A 134 5.48 4.78 -3.73
N GLY A 135 5.84 3.72 -2.99
CA GLY A 135 6.50 2.54 -3.55
C GLY A 135 5.60 1.34 -3.84
N ALA A 136 6.24 0.37 -4.48
CA ALA A 136 5.78 -1.00 -4.63
C ALA A 136 5.22 -1.57 -3.33
N VAL A 137 4.06 -2.20 -3.39
CA VAL A 137 3.46 -2.87 -2.24
C VAL A 137 4.03 -4.27 -2.17
N SER A 138 4.82 -4.57 -1.14
CA SER A 138 5.30 -5.94 -0.94
C SER A 138 4.12 -6.87 -0.68
N ALA A 139 4.03 -7.93 -1.48
CA ALA A 139 3.01 -8.94 -1.33
C ALA A 139 3.23 -9.77 -0.06
N PRO A 140 2.18 -10.31 0.58
CA PRO A 140 2.36 -11.32 1.62
C PRO A 140 3.06 -12.56 1.03
N SER A 141 3.81 -13.29 1.85
CA SER A 141 4.28 -14.62 1.45
C SER A 141 3.11 -15.60 1.37
N LEU A 142 3.02 -16.33 0.27
CA LEU A 142 2.01 -17.39 0.07
C LEU A 142 2.72 -18.75 -0.05
N ALA A 143 2.30 -19.73 0.75
CA ALA A 143 2.85 -21.09 0.72
C ALA A 143 2.47 -21.89 -0.55
N ALA A 144 1.71 -21.28 -1.46
CA ALA A 144 1.27 -21.88 -2.71
C ALA A 144 2.39 -21.91 -3.78
N GLY A 145 2.10 -22.58 -4.90
CA GLY A 145 2.99 -22.58 -6.06
C GLY A 145 4.38 -23.16 -5.80
N GLN A 146 4.47 -24.20 -4.96
CA GLN A 146 5.74 -24.83 -4.56
C GLN A 146 6.75 -23.85 -3.95
N GLY A 147 6.27 -22.85 -3.20
CA GLY A 147 7.11 -21.85 -2.55
C GLY A 147 7.55 -20.68 -3.44
N ARG A 148 7.06 -20.60 -4.69
CA ARG A 148 7.40 -19.51 -5.62
C ARG A 148 6.99 -18.11 -5.15
N PHE A 149 6.05 -18.03 -4.21
CA PHE A 149 5.52 -16.78 -3.68
C PHE A 149 6.06 -16.48 -2.27
N LEU A 150 7.11 -17.17 -1.85
CA LEU A 150 7.83 -16.83 -0.62
C LEU A 150 8.76 -15.66 -0.86
N HIS A 151 9.03 -14.89 0.18
CA HIS A 151 10.08 -13.87 0.12
C HIS A 151 11.46 -14.49 0.40
N PRO A 152 12.54 -13.90 -0.13
CA PRO A 152 13.88 -14.41 0.10
C PRO A 152 14.25 -14.45 1.60
N ALA A 153 15.04 -15.45 2.00
CA ALA A 153 15.48 -15.62 3.38
C ALA A 153 16.25 -14.40 3.93
N ASN A 154 16.23 -14.20 5.24
CA ASN A 154 16.98 -13.12 5.88
C ASN A 154 18.50 -13.30 5.76
N THR A 155 18.98 -14.53 5.59
CA THR A 155 20.39 -14.82 5.32
C THR A 155 20.71 -14.70 3.83
N THR A 156 21.98 -14.42 3.54
CA THR A 156 22.50 -14.38 2.17
C THR A 156 23.67 -15.33 2.03
N ARG A 157 24.20 -15.49 0.80
CA ARG A 157 25.41 -16.27 0.56
C ARG A 157 26.68 -15.62 1.12
N LEU A 158 26.62 -14.34 1.46
CA LEU A 158 27.73 -13.61 2.06
C LEU A 158 27.56 -13.66 3.59
N PRO A 159 28.48 -14.33 4.31
CA PRO A 159 28.41 -14.38 5.78
C PRO A 159 28.40 -12.98 6.38
N GLY A 160 27.50 -12.75 7.34
CA GLY A 160 27.34 -11.44 8.01
C GLY A 160 26.53 -10.41 7.21
N LEU A 161 26.11 -10.72 5.98
CA LEU A 161 25.16 -9.89 5.23
C LEU A 161 23.74 -10.46 5.35
N TYR A 162 22.84 -9.62 5.86
CA TYR A 162 21.44 -9.95 6.10
C TYR A 162 20.48 -9.06 5.32
N ARG A 163 19.29 -9.58 5.05
CA ARG A 163 18.17 -8.86 4.45
C ARG A 163 17.07 -8.67 5.49
N VAL A 164 16.58 -7.45 5.63
CA VAL A 164 15.55 -7.05 6.60
C VAL A 164 14.51 -6.21 5.88
N GLY A 165 13.25 -6.44 6.23
CA GLY A 165 12.14 -5.61 5.79
C GLY A 165 11.03 -6.42 5.15
N ASP A 166 10.10 -5.71 4.53
CA ASP A 166 8.90 -6.25 3.90
C ASP A 166 9.17 -7.02 2.60
N TRP A 167 10.35 -6.87 1.99
CA TRP A 167 10.81 -7.66 0.83
C TRP A 167 11.69 -8.87 1.21
N SER A 168 11.73 -9.19 2.49
CA SER A 168 12.46 -10.34 3.03
C SER A 168 11.50 -11.21 3.80
N HIS A 169 11.88 -12.47 4.04
CA HIS A 169 11.16 -13.32 4.96
C HIS A 169 10.87 -12.57 6.29
N PRO A 170 9.65 -12.65 6.84
CA PRO A 170 8.50 -13.48 6.42
C PRO A 170 7.59 -12.88 5.33
N GLY A 171 7.84 -11.66 4.84
CA GLY A 171 7.19 -11.09 3.67
C GLY A 171 6.61 -9.69 3.86
N GLY A 172 5.63 -9.34 3.03
CA GLY A 172 5.10 -7.97 2.96
C GLY A 172 4.29 -7.51 4.17
N GLY A 173 4.34 -6.19 4.43
CA GLY A 173 3.56 -5.50 5.45
C GLY A 173 4.32 -5.19 6.74
N LEU A 174 3.86 -4.17 7.47
CA LEU A 174 4.53 -3.67 8.69
C LEU A 174 4.80 -4.75 9.76
N PRO A 175 3.86 -5.67 10.08
CA PRO A 175 4.14 -6.72 11.06
C PRO A 175 5.30 -7.62 10.63
N HIS A 176 5.34 -8.00 9.36
CA HIS A 176 6.39 -8.84 8.81
C HIS A 176 7.72 -8.11 8.69
N ALA A 177 7.73 -6.81 8.37
CA ALA A 177 8.95 -6.01 8.42
C ALA A 177 9.55 -5.98 9.84
N GLY A 178 8.72 -5.81 10.87
CA GLY A 178 9.14 -5.89 12.27
C GLY A 178 9.66 -7.28 12.66
N MET A 179 8.96 -8.35 12.27
CA MET A 179 9.40 -9.72 12.49
C MET A 179 10.71 -10.03 11.76
N SER A 180 10.87 -9.56 10.53
CA SER A 180 12.09 -9.69 9.73
C SER A 180 13.29 -9.08 10.47
N GLY A 181 13.10 -7.89 11.07
CA GLY A 181 14.10 -7.25 11.91
C GLY A 181 14.44 -8.06 13.16
N ALA A 182 13.43 -8.58 13.87
CA ALA A 182 13.63 -9.42 15.04
C ALA A 182 14.38 -10.72 14.71
N LEU A 183 14.08 -11.34 13.57
CA LEU A 183 14.76 -12.55 13.10
C LEU A 183 16.25 -12.29 12.81
N VAL A 184 16.55 -11.19 12.10
CA VAL A 184 17.94 -10.82 11.83
C VAL A 184 18.69 -10.44 13.09
N ALA A 185 18.06 -9.72 14.03
CA ALA A 185 18.66 -9.45 15.32
C ALA A 185 19.05 -10.75 16.05
N GLY A 186 18.18 -11.76 16.04
CA GLY A 186 18.48 -13.07 16.60
C GLY A 186 19.63 -13.79 15.88
N LEU A 187 19.68 -13.77 14.53
CA LEU A 187 20.81 -14.33 13.77
C LEU A 187 22.15 -13.66 14.10
N ILE A 188 22.14 -12.36 14.37
CA ILE A 188 23.33 -11.59 14.73
C ILE A 188 23.78 -11.91 16.16
N VAL A 189 22.85 -11.98 17.12
CA VAL A 189 23.16 -12.09 18.55
C VAL A 189 23.35 -13.55 18.98
N GLU A 190 22.48 -14.45 18.53
CA GLU A 190 22.44 -15.87 18.94
C GLU A 190 23.18 -16.79 17.94
N GLY A 191 23.52 -16.26 16.76
CA GLY A 191 24.27 -16.96 15.72
C GLY A 191 23.41 -17.63 14.62
N PRO A 192 24.05 -18.29 13.64
CA PRO A 192 23.41 -18.73 12.40
C PRO A 192 22.37 -19.83 12.58
N GLU A 193 22.38 -20.52 13.72
CA GLU A 193 21.41 -21.59 14.06
C GLU A 193 20.13 -21.06 14.72
N PHE A 194 20.01 -19.75 14.91
CA PHE A 194 18.79 -19.14 15.46
C PHE A 194 17.57 -19.41 14.57
N ARG A 195 16.45 -19.83 15.19
CA ARG A 195 15.20 -20.20 14.49
C ARG A 195 13.97 -19.41 14.94
N GLY A 196 14.15 -18.32 15.69
CA GLY A 196 13.03 -17.59 16.30
C GLY A 196 12.54 -18.23 17.60
N SER A 197 11.37 -17.79 18.07
CA SER A 197 10.68 -18.36 19.23
C SER A 197 10.31 -19.82 18.99
N GLN A 198 10.72 -20.69 19.91
CA GLN A 198 10.27 -22.10 20.02
C GLN A 198 8.95 -22.18 20.77
#